data_AF-A0A537HH77-F1
#
_entry.id   AF-A0A537HH77-F1
#
_cell.length_a   1.000
_cell.length_b   1.000
_cell.length_c   1.000
_cell.angle_alpha   90.00
_cell.angle_beta   90.00
_cell.angle_gamma   90.00
#
_symmetry.space_group_name_H-M   'P 1'
#
loop_
_entity.id
_entity.type
_entity.pdbx_description
1 polymer ?
#
loop_
_entity_poly.entity_id
_entity_poly.type
_entity_poly.pdbx_seq_one_letter_code
_entity_poly.pdbx_strand_id
1 'polypeptide(L)'
;MSTILIVPSLASLVSISPGIFHSANAAGLVYVNHPTTVADSSSTVITVQVKADGVDPFNGRDIQVKSNQSVISPTSLSVKGNGLEANYSESVFEIVSCINGVNHTTSHCDPSDGPGIVHSAAVAHQVNPPTIGSVYGLLFTINYTVIRMGLYSPLQILRAIILNGQDPVSVTTRDGTYGIPFGQGFSLAAFYT
;
A
#
# COMPACT_ATOMS: atom_id res chain seq x y z
N MET A 1 39.72 75.69 -11.07
CA MET A 1 39.72 74.23 -11.30
C MET A 1 38.80 73.62 -10.27
N SER A 2 37.71 72.97 -10.71
CA SER A 2 36.65 72.44 -9.84
C SER A 2 36.84 70.94 -9.69
N THR A 3 36.98 70.44 -8.47
CA THR A 3 37.25 69.03 -8.17
C THR A 3 35.94 68.35 -7.77
N ILE A 4 35.45 67.43 -8.61
CA ILE A 4 34.25 66.63 -8.33
C ILE A 4 34.66 65.40 -7.50
N LEU A 5 34.07 65.23 -6.31
CA LEU A 5 34.19 64.05 -5.45
C LEU A 5 33.07 63.06 -5.79
N ILE A 6 33.42 61.88 -6.29
CA ILE A 6 32.49 60.76 -6.52
C ILE A 6 32.60 59.82 -5.32
N VAL A 7 31.52 59.66 -4.56
CA VAL A 7 31.41 58.69 -3.46
C VAL A 7 30.94 57.35 -4.04
N PRO A 8 31.63 56.23 -3.81
CA PRO A 8 31.15 54.93 -4.27
C PRO A 8 30.10 54.40 -3.29
N SER A 9 28.90 54.13 -3.81
CA SER A 9 27.83 53.45 -3.08
C SER A 9 28.18 51.96 -2.92
N LEU A 10 28.29 51.49 -1.68
CA LEU A 10 28.38 50.07 -1.35
C LEU A 10 27.06 49.39 -1.68
N ALA A 11 27.00 48.65 -2.79
CA ALA A 11 25.91 47.74 -3.07
C ALA A 11 26.08 46.47 -2.21
N SER A 12 25.19 46.26 -1.23
CA SER A 12 25.11 45.01 -0.46
C SER A 12 24.71 43.86 -1.39
N LEU A 13 25.63 42.93 -1.61
CA LEU A 13 25.35 41.64 -2.23
C LEU A 13 24.60 40.76 -1.22
N VAL A 14 23.29 40.62 -1.41
CA VAL A 14 22.51 39.58 -0.72
C VAL A 14 22.92 38.25 -1.32
N SER A 15 23.75 37.49 -0.61
CA SER A 15 24.09 36.11 -0.96
C SER A 15 22.85 35.25 -0.67
N ILE A 16 22.07 34.98 -1.71
CA ILE A 16 21.03 33.95 -1.65
C ILE A 16 21.78 32.62 -1.74
N SER A 17 22.12 32.05 -0.57
CA SER A 17 22.59 30.67 -0.50
C SER A 17 21.46 29.80 -1.08
N PRO A 18 21.69 29.02 -2.16
CA PRO A 18 20.73 28.03 -2.57
C PRO A 18 20.63 27.04 -1.42
N GLY A 19 19.53 27.14 -0.66
CA GLY A 19 19.19 26.11 0.31
C GLY A 19 19.24 24.77 -0.42
N ILE A 20 19.90 23.80 0.18
CA ILE A 20 19.91 22.42 -0.29
C ILE A 20 18.44 21.96 -0.24
N PHE A 21 17.72 22.14 -1.33
CA PHE A 21 16.43 21.52 -1.52
C PHE A 21 16.72 20.04 -1.66
N HIS A 22 16.55 19.29 -0.57
CA HIS A 22 16.44 17.86 -0.65
C HIS A 22 15.29 17.58 -1.62
N SER A 23 15.59 16.87 -2.71
CA SER A 23 14.56 16.40 -3.63
C SER A 23 13.52 15.65 -2.81
N ALA A 24 12.31 16.22 -2.69
CA ALA A 24 11.20 15.52 -2.06
C ALA A 24 10.79 14.41 -3.02
N ASN A 25 11.28 13.19 -2.79
CA ASN A 25 10.76 12.04 -3.48
C ASN A 25 9.33 11.83 -2.99
N ALA A 26 8.36 11.76 -3.91
CA ALA A 26 6.97 11.53 -3.52
C ALA A 26 6.87 10.16 -2.86
N ALA A 27 6.23 10.08 -1.69
CA ALA A 27 6.00 8.79 -1.04
C ALA A 27 5.20 7.89 -1.98
N GLY A 28 5.64 6.64 -2.15
CA GLY A 28 4.92 5.66 -2.96
C GLY A 28 3.57 5.31 -2.36
N LEU A 29 2.77 4.53 -3.08
CA LEU A 29 1.43 4.14 -2.64
C LEU A 29 1.33 2.64 -2.42
N VAL A 30 0.88 2.23 -1.24
CA VAL A 30 0.39 0.87 -0.96
C VAL A 30 -1.12 0.90 -0.91
N TYR A 31 -1.80 0.07 -1.70
CA TYR A 31 -3.25 0.14 -1.81
C TYR A 31 -3.91 -1.21 -1.94
N VAL A 32 -5.15 -1.29 -1.45
CA VAL A 32 -6.03 -2.43 -1.69
C VAL A 32 -6.74 -2.21 -3.02
N ASN A 33 -6.45 -3.05 -3.99
CA ASN A 33 -7.10 -3.09 -5.28
C ASN A 33 -8.19 -4.18 -5.28
N HIS A 34 -9.44 -3.76 -5.41
CA HIS A 34 -10.55 -4.63 -5.71
C HIS A 34 -11.51 -3.88 -6.64
N PRO A 35 -11.94 -4.47 -7.78
CA PRO A 35 -12.99 -3.86 -8.57
C PRO A 35 -14.25 -3.77 -7.71
N THR A 36 -14.81 -2.58 -7.55
CA THR A 36 -16.14 -2.39 -6.95
C THR A 36 -17.18 -3.07 -7.84
N THR A 37 -17.45 -4.35 -7.58
CA THR A 37 -18.54 -5.10 -8.19
C THR A 37 -19.76 -5.10 -7.28
N VAL A 38 -20.93 -5.35 -7.88
CA VAL A 38 -22.16 -5.67 -7.15
C VAL A 38 -21.85 -6.81 -6.18
N ALA A 39 -22.28 -6.68 -4.93
CA ALA A 39 -21.98 -7.67 -3.90
C ALA A 39 -22.40 -9.07 -4.36
N ASP A 40 -21.45 -10.00 -4.36
CA ASP A 40 -21.65 -11.37 -4.80
C ASP A 40 -22.57 -12.14 -3.84
N SER A 41 -23.11 -13.27 -4.32
CA SER A 41 -23.86 -14.20 -3.49
C SER A 41 -23.03 -14.70 -2.30
N SER A 42 -23.71 -15.07 -1.21
CA SER A 42 -23.04 -15.76 -0.09
C SER A 42 -22.28 -16.99 -0.60
N SER A 43 -21.16 -17.31 0.06
CA SER A 43 -20.21 -18.40 -0.25
C SER A 43 -19.32 -18.18 -1.49
N THR A 44 -19.52 -17.11 -2.26
CA THR A 44 -18.58 -16.73 -3.32
C THR A 44 -17.22 -16.39 -2.72
N VAL A 45 -16.15 -16.81 -3.39
CA VAL A 45 -14.78 -16.39 -3.06
C VAL A 45 -14.42 -15.19 -3.93
N ILE A 46 -14.03 -14.11 -3.26
CA ILE A 46 -13.50 -12.91 -3.92
C ILE A 46 -12.00 -12.84 -3.68
N THR A 47 -11.25 -12.43 -4.71
CA THR A 47 -9.82 -12.18 -4.61
C THR A 47 -9.57 -10.68 -4.56
N VAL A 48 -8.89 -10.25 -3.51
CA VAL A 48 -8.45 -8.88 -3.28
C VAL A 48 -6.93 -8.84 -3.45
N GLN A 49 -6.44 -7.82 -4.15
CA GLN A 49 -5.00 -7.63 -4.34
C GLN A 49 -4.52 -6.46 -3.48
N VAL A 50 -3.42 -6.64 -2.76
CA VAL A 50 -2.69 -5.52 -2.15
C VAL A 50 -1.51 -5.20 -3.05
N LYS A 51 -1.36 -3.95 -3.44
CA LYS A 51 -0.44 -3.52 -4.50
C LYS A 51 0.41 -2.33 -4.08
N ALA A 52 1.56 -2.19 -4.73
CA ALA A 52 2.44 -1.03 -4.69
C ALA A 52 2.36 -0.25 -6.01
N ASP A 53 2.46 1.07 -5.92
CA ASP A 53 2.53 1.99 -7.05
C ASP A 53 3.54 3.10 -6.74
N GLY A 54 4.64 3.14 -7.50
CA GLY A 54 5.68 4.15 -7.33
C GLY A 54 6.43 4.08 -6.00
N VAL A 55 6.53 2.91 -5.36
CA VAL A 55 7.24 2.75 -4.08
C VAL A 55 8.74 2.69 -4.34
N ASP A 56 9.56 3.46 -3.62
CA ASP A 56 11.02 3.35 -3.73
C ASP A 56 11.48 1.90 -3.48
N PRO A 57 12.62 1.48 -4.03
CA PRO A 57 13.06 0.10 -3.87
C PRO A 57 13.10 -0.38 -2.42
N PHE A 58 12.56 -1.58 -2.23
CA PHE A 58 12.42 -2.20 -0.93
C PHE A 58 12.68 -3.70 -1.05
N ASN A 59 13.05 -4.32 0.06
CA ASN A 59 13.22 -5.77 0.17
C ASN A 59 12.41 -6.36 1.33
N GLY A 60 11.70 -5.55 2.12
CA GLY A 60 10.86 -6.00 3.22
C GLY A 60 9.52 -5.29 3.26
N ARG A 61 8.49 -6.01 3.70
CA ARG A 61 7.16 -5.44 3.99
C ARG A 61 6.50 -6.12 5.19
N ASP A 62 5.70 -5.37 5.92
CA ASP A 62 4.76 -5.82 6.96
C ASP A 62 3.45 -5.02 6.77
N ILE A 63 2.38 -5.70 6.40
CA ILE A 63 1.09 -5.09 6.06
C ILE A 63 -0.06 -5.83 6.75
N GLN A 64 -0.98 -5.06 7.35
CA GLN A 64 -2.23 -5.55 7.92
C GLN A 64 -3.44 -4.96 7.21
N VAL A 65 -4.37 -5.82 6.80
CA VAL A 65 -5.63 -5.45 6.16
C VAL A 65 -6.80 -5.95 6.99
N LYS A 66 -7.71 -5.06 7.37
CA LYS A 66 -8.93 -5.36 8.14
C LYS A 66 -10.17 -5.29 7.26
N SER A 67 -11.02 -6.28 7.43
CA SER A 67 -12.35 -6.37 6.83
C SER A 67 -13.43 -6.45 7.91
N ASN A 68 -14.69 -6.23 7.52
CA ASN A 68 -15.84 -6.59 8.34
C ASN A 68 -16.16 -8.08 8.15
N GLN A 69 -15.75 -8.90 9.11
CA GLN A 69 -15.89 -10.35 9.04
C GLN A 69 -17.34 -10.85 8.96
N SER A 70 -18.32 -10.04 9.39
CA SER A 70 -19.75 -10.39 9.24
C SER A 70 -20.25 -10.25 7.79
N VAL A 71 -19.47 -9.64 6.91
CA VAL A 71 -19.78 -9.44 5.49
C VAL A 71 -18.89 -10.31 4.60
N ILE A 72 -17.58 -10.23 4.80
CA ILE A 72 -16.57 -11.03 4.10
C ILE A 72 -15.54 -11.52 5.11
N SER A 73 -15.21 -12.80 5.09
CA SER A 73 -14.20 -13.37 5.99
C SER A 73 -12.97 -13.80 5.18
N PRO A 74 -11.75 -13.39 5.55
CA PRO A 74 -10.56 -13.84 4.85
C PRO A 74 -10.36 -15.33 5.10
N THR A 75 -9.95 -16.06 4.07
CA THR A 75 -9.79 -17.52 4.09
C THR A 75 -8.43 -17.97 3.62
N SER A 76 -7.77 -17.21 2.74
CA SER A 76 -6.38 -17.50 2.38
C SER A 76 -5.62 -16.24 2.00
N LEU A 77 -4.30 -16.35 2.06
CA LEU A 77 -3.36 -15.33 1.63
C LEU A 77 -2.33 -15.97 0.71
N SER A 78 -1.83 -15.24 -0.29
CA SER A 78 -0.70 -15.68 -1.10
C SER A 78 0.23 -14.54 -1.49
N VAL A 79 1.54 -14.76 -1.33
CA VAL A 79 2.59 -13.85 -1.82
C VAL A 79 3.07 -14.20 -3.24
N LYS A 80 2.47 -15.20 -3.89
CA LYS A 80 2.89 -15.66 -5.21
C LYS A 80 2.66 -14.59 -6.28
N GLY A 81 3.63 -14.42 -7.17
CA GLY A 81 3.53 -13.45 -8.27
C GLY A 81 3.64 -12.00 -7.79
N ASN A 82 4.25 -11.80 -6.62
CA ASN A 82 4.56 -10.47 -6.11
C ASN A 82 5.54 -9.75 -7.05
N GLY A 83 5.53 -8.42 -7.02
CA GLY A 83 6.33 -7.57 -7.91
C GLY A 83 7.84 -7.69 -7.69
N LEU A 84 8.30 -8.11 -6.51
CA LEU A 84 9.73 -8.39 -6.29
C LEU A 84 10.17 -9.62 -7.10
N GLU A 85 9.39 -10.69 -7.02
CA GLU A 85 9.61 -11.90 -7.82
C GLU A 85 9.41 -11.64 -9.31
N ALA A 86 8.31 -11.00 -9.70
CA ALA A 86 7.93 -10.82 -11.09
C ALA A 86 8.80 -9.81 -11.84
N ASN A 87 9.21 -8.71 -11.20
CA ASN A 87 9.91 -7.62 -11.87
C ASN A 87 11.43 -7.67 -11.66
N TYR A 88 11.90 -8.30 -10.59
CA TYR A 88 13.31 -8.28 -10.19
C TYR A 88 13.91 -9.67 -9.99
N SER A 89 13.15 -10.76 -10.27
CA SER A 89 13.60 -12.15 -10.08
C SER A 89 14.01 -12.47 -8.64
N GLU A 90 13.46 -11.75 -7.67
CA GLU A 90 13.75 -11.96 -6.25
C GLU A 90 12.92 -13.10 -5.66
N SER A 91 13.53 -13.99 -4.89
CA SER A 91 12.77 -14.95 -4.09
C SER A 91 12.26 -14.27 -2.82
N VAL A 92 10.95 -14.26 -2.62
CA VAL A 92 10.32 -13.68 -1.43
C VAL A 92 10.03 -14.76 -0.41
N PHE A 93 10.55 -14.59 0.80
CA PHE A 93 10.27 -15.43 1.96
C PHE A 93 9.19 -14.78 2.81
N GLU A 94 8.07 -15.48 2.96
CA GLU A 94 6.99 -15.05 3.84
C GLU A 94 7.31 -15.40 5.30
N ILE A 95 7.39 -14.37 6.14
CA ILE A 95 7.71 -14.48 7.57
C ILE A 95 6.43 -14.61 8.40
N VAL A 96 5.44 -13.77 8.12
CA VAL A 96 4.15 -13.73 8.83
C VAL A 96 3.03 -13.94 7.83
N SER A 97 2.17 -14.91 8.11
CA SER A 97 0.88 -15.11 7.45
C SER A 97 -0.14 -15.40 8.52
N CYS A 98 -0.92 -14.39 8.89
CA CYS A 98 -1.94 -14.49 9.93
C CYS A 98 -3.30 -14.13 9.38
N ILE A 99 -4.28 -15.00 9.60
CA ILE A 99 -5.64 -14.86 9.10
C ILE A 99 -6.61 -15.10 10.26
N ASN A 100 -7.37 -14.08 10.66
CA ASN A 100 -8.29 -14.15 11.80
C ASN A 100 -7.63 -14.66 13.10
N GLY A 101 -6.37 -14.31 13.33
CA GLY A 101 -5.59 -14.68 14.52
C GLY A 101 -4.95 -16.06 14.45
N VAL A 102 -5.11 -16.77 13.33
CA VAL A 102 -4.49 -18.08 13.09
C VAL A 102 -3.25 -17.91 12.25
N ASN A 103 -2.13 -18.47 12.70
CA ASN A 103 -0.87 -18.42 11.98
C ASN A 103 -0.78 -19.53 10.92
N HIS A 104 -0.21 -19.20 9.78
CA HIS A 104 0.01 -20.09 8.63
C HIS A 104 1.48 -20.18 8.21
N THR A 105 2.37 -19.47 8.92
CA THR A 105 3.83 -19.53 8.77
C THR A 105 4.49 -19.90 10.10
N THR A 106 5.82 -19.78 10.17
CA THR A 106 6.62 -20.07 11.37
C THR A 106 6.49 -19.01 12.46
N SER A 107 6.07 -17.79 12.13
CA SER A 107 5.92 -16.70 13.10
C SER A 107 4.56 -16.74 13.79
N HIS A 108 4.52 -16.24 15.02
CA HIS A 108 3.26 -16.06 15.76
C HIS A 108 2.48 -14.85 15.22
N CYS A 109 1.16 -14.89 15.40
CA CYS A 109 0.32 -13.73 15.15
C CYS A 109 0.46 -12.70 16.27
N ASP A 110 0.40 -11.43 15.90
CA ASP A 110 0.34 -10.32 16.84
C ASP A 110 -1.04 -10.33 17.56
N PRO A 111 -1.13 -9.79 18.80
CA PRO A 111 -2.42 -9.62 19.46
C PRO A 111 -3.42 -8.78 18.66
N SER A 112 -2.94 -7.96 17.72
CA SER A 112 -3.77 -7.16 16.81
C SER A 112 -4.33 -7.95 15.63
N ASP A 113 -3.87 -9.17 15.36
CA ASP A 113 -4.23 -9.95 14.16
C ASP A 113 -5.58 -10.67 14.28
N GLY A 114 -6.53 -10.11 15.04
CA GLY A 114 -7.78 -10.75 15.41
C GLY A 114 -8.80 -10.95 14.26
N PRO A 115 -10.07 -11.19 14.62
CA PRO A 115 -11.17 -11.40 13.68
C PRO A 115 -11.23 -10.36 12.53
N GLY A 116 -11.28 -10.85 11.28
CA GLY A 116 -11.37 -10.04 10.07
C GLY A 116 -10.05 -9.43 9.57
N ILE A 117 -8.93 -9.72 10.25
CA ILE A 117 -7.61 -9.20 9.89
C ILE A 117 -6.79 -10.25 9.14
N VAL A 118 -6.08 -9.77 8.13
CA VAL A 118 -5.02 -10.47 7.44
C VAL A 118 -3.72 -9.70 7.63
N HIS A 119 -2.70 -10.37 8.14
CA HIS A 119 -1.38 -9.81 8.36
C HIS A 119 -0.36 -10.60 7.54
N SER A 120 0.33 -9.89 6.65
CA SER A 120 1.37 -10.45 5.77
C SER A 120 2.67 -9.69 5.98
N ALA A 121 3.72 -10.39 6.41
CA ALA A 121 5.08 -9.86 6.41
C ALA A 121 6.01 -10.77 5.60
N ALA A 122 6.83 -10.17 4.75
CA ALA A 122 7.72 -10.90 3.87
C ALA A 122 8.98 -10.10 3.56
N VAL A 123 10.08 -10.81 3.27
CA VAL A 123 11.37 -10.25 2.87
C VAL A 123 11.89 -10.94 1.61
N ALA A 124 12.54 -10.21 0.72
CA ALA A 124 13.31 -10.79 -0.37
C ALA A 124 14.59 -11.42 0.18
N HIS A 125 15.00 -12.54 -0.42
CA HIS A 125 16.14 -13.34 0.03
C HIS A 125 17.49 -12.70 -0.30
N GLN A 126 17.56 -11.85 -1.34
CA GLN A 126 18.77 -11.09 -1.61
C GLN A 126 18.84 -9.85 -0.72
N VAL A 127 20.01 -9.64 -0.11
CA VAL A 127 20.28 -8.56 0.83
C VAL A 127 20.16 -7.18 0.17
N ASN A 128 20.35 -7.12 -1.15
CA ASN A 128 20.29 -5.87 -1.89
C ASN A 128 18.88 -5.68 -2.48
N PRO A 129 18.20 -4.55 -2.19
CA PRO A 129 16.96 -4.20 -2.86
C PRO A 129 17.20 -4.05 -4.38
N PRO A 130 16.13 -4.03 -5.18
CA PRO A 130 16.22 -3.55 -6.54
C PRO A 130 16.95 -2.20 -6.60
N THR A 131 17.99 -2.05 -7.42
CA THR A 131 18.75 -0.79 -7.50
C THR A 131 18.19 0.16 -8.55
N ILE A 132 17.19 -0.27 -9.31
CA ILE A 132 16.66 0.45 -10.48
C ILE A 132 15.15 0.63 -10.37
N GLY A 133 14.74 1.89 -10.27
CA GLY A 133 13.36 2.34 -10.44
C GLY A 133 12.43 2.00 -9.27
N SER A 134 11.31 2.72 -9.19
CA SER A 134 10.26 2.42 -8.22
C SER A 134 9.62 1.06 -8.49
N VAL A 135 9.17 0.39 -7.43
CA VAL A 135 8.45 -0.88 -7.45
C VAL A 135 6.96 -0.63 -7.71
N TYR A 136 6.42 -1.38 -8.68
CA TYR A 136 5.02 -1.40 -9.05
C TYR A 136 4.49 -2.83 -9.06
N GLY A 137 3.22 -3.02 -8.70
CA GLY A 137 2.51 -4.28 -8.91
C GLY A 137 2.03 -4.95 -7.63
N LEU A 138 1.83 -6.26 -7.70
CA LEU A 138 1.25 -7.07 -6.63
C LEU A 138 2.21 -7.20 -5.46
N LEU A 139 1.72 -7.02 -4.23
CA LEU A 139 2.47 -7.39 -3.02
C LEU A 139 2.02 -8.77 -2.51
N PHE A 140 0.71 -8.97 -2.45
CA PHE A 140 0.07 -10.24 -2.12
C PHE A 140 -1.42 -10.21 -2.47
N THR A 141 -2.02 -11.39 -2.52
CA THR A 141 -3.46 -11.57 -2.65
C THR A 141 -4.08 -12.07 -1.35
N ILE A 142 -5.34 -11.71 -1.16
CA ILE A 142 -6.18 -12.21 -0.09
C ILE A 142 -7.46 -12.76 -0.73
N ASN A 143 -7.81 -13.99 -0.39
CA ASN A 143 -9.12 -14.52 -0.71
C ASN A 143 -10.05 -14.33 0.47
N TYR A 144 -11.25 -13.83 0.19
CA TYR A 144 -12.33 -13.72 1.16
C TYR A 144 -13.51 -14.56 0.70
N THR A 145 -14.20 -15.18 1.65
CA THR A 145 -15.51 -15.77 1.42
C THR A 145 -16.58 -14.76 1.82
N VAL A 146 -17.55 -14.55 0.93
CA VAL A 146 -18.71 -13.70 1.21
C VAL A 146 -19.62 -14.40 2.21
N ILE A 147 -19.80 -13.80 3.38
CA ILE A 147 -20.65 -14.31 4.45
C ILE A 147 -22.08 -13.81 4.29
N ARG A 148 -22.26 -12.55 3.89
CA ARG A 148 -23.58 -11.94 3.71
C ARG A 148 -23.64 -11.11 2.42
N MET A 149 -24.56 -11.51 1.54
CA MET A 149 -24.82 -10.85 0.26
C MET A 149 -25.37 -9.43 0.45
N GLY A 150 -25.08 -8.53 -0.50
CA GLY A 150 -25.68 -7.20 -0.56
C GLY A 150 -25.16 -6.19 0.46
N LEU A 151 -24.10 -6.52 1.20
CA LEU A 151 -23.52 -5.64 2.22
C LEU A 151 -22.14 -5.11 1.84
N TYR A 152 -21.83 -3.95 2.41
CA TYR A 152 -20.56 -3.26 2.30
C TYR A 152 -19.55 -3.74 3.36
N SER A 153 -18.29 -3.92 2.96
CA SER A 153 -17.17 -4.04 3.89
C SER A 153 -16.04 -3.10 3.46
N PRO A 154 -15.52 -2.26 4.37
CA PRO A 154 -14.24 -1.61 4.11
C PRO A 154 -13.12 -2.67 4.12
N LEU A 155 -12.06 -2.41 3.36
CA LEU A 155 -10.81 -3.17 3.38
C LEU A 155 -9.70 -2.18 3.79
N GLN A 156 -9.52 -2.02 5.10
CA GLN A 156 -8.69 -0.97 5.70
C GLN A 156 -7.26 -1.43 5.89
N ILE A 157 -6.29 -0.64 5.46
CA ILE A 157 -4.88 -0.88 5.78
C ILE A 157 -4.59 -0.30 7.15
N LEU A 158 -4.39 -1.16 8.15
CA LEU A 158 -4.09 -0.73 9.53
C LEU A 158 -2.60 -0.50 9.77
N ARG A 159 -1.77 -1.22 9.03
CA ARG A 159 -0.31 -1.15 9.07
C ARG A 159 0.22 -1.34 7.66
N ALA A 160 1.20 -0.51 7.27
CA ALA A 160 1.99 -0.68 6.07
C ALA A 160 3.41 -0.18 6.32
N ILE A 161 4.28 -1.09 6.73
CA ILE A 161 5.70 -0.83 6.92
C ILE A 161 6.42 -1.43 5.71
N ILE A 162 7.19 -0.61 5.01
CA ILE A 162 8.04 -1.02 3.89
C ILE A 162 9.49 -0.70 4.26
N LEU A 163 10.38 -1.65 4.04
CA LEU A 163 11.78 -1.58 4.44
C LEU A 163 12.70 -1.87 3.26
N ASN A 164 13.81 -1.13 3.22
CA ASN A 164 14.97 -1.44 2.43
C ASN A 164 16.13 -1.75 3.39
N GLY A 165 16.38 -3.03 3.65
CA GLY A 165 17.22 -3.46 4.76
C GLY A 165 16.56 -3.03 6.08
N GLN A 166 17.25 -2.19 6.84
CA GLN A 166 16.73 -1.59 8.08
C GLN A 166 16.11 -0.20 7.87
N ASP A 167 16.26 0.37 6.67
CA ASP A 167 15.82 1.74 6.41
C ASP A 167 14.33 1.76 5.98
N PRO A 168 13.49 2.60 6.61
CA PRO A 168 12.09 2.71 6.23
C PRO A 168 11.93 3.40 4.88
N VAL A 169 11.09 2.82 4.03
CA VAL A 169 10.66 3.41 2.75
C VAL A 169 9.34 4.13 2.96
N SER A 170 9.29 5.41 2.58
CA SER A 170 8.09 6.24 2.76
C SER A 170 6.98 5.80 1.82
N VAL A 171 5.83 5.45 2.40
CA VAL A 171 4.61 5.12 1.66
C VAL A 171 3.39 5.80 2.24
N THR A 172 2.43 6.06 1.37
CA THR A 172 1.05 6.39 1.70
C THR A 172 0.18 5.16 1.50
N THR A 173 -0.97 5.11 2.18
CA THR A 173 -1.92 4.00 2.04
C THR A 173 -3.22 4.45 1.39
N ARG A 174 -3.83 3.56 0.60
CA ARG A 174 -5.21 3.73 0.14
C ARG A 174 -6.01 2.46 0.39
N ASP A 175 -7.03 2.61 1.22
CA ASP A 175 -7.98 1.56 1.54
C ASP A 175 -8.78 1.13 0.30
N GLY A 176 -9.34 -0.07 0.39
CA GLY A 176 -10.26 -0.62 -0.60
C GLY A 176 -11.66 -0.81 -0.02
N THR A 177 -12.56 -1.27 -0.87
CA THR A 177 -13.95 -1.55 -0.49
C THR A 177 -14.46 -2.80 -1.18
N TYR A 178 -15.28 -3.57 -0.48
CA TYR A 178 -16.14 -4.60 -1.04
C TYR A 178 -17.60 -4.13 -0.99
N GLY A 179 -18.31 -4.25 -2.12
CA GLY A 179 -19.68 -3.76 -2.27
C GLY A 179 -19.80 -2.23 -2.33
N ILE A 180 -21.04 -1.74 -2.38
CA ILE A 180 -21.35 -0.30 -2.44
C ILE A 180 -21.74 0.18 -1.04
N PRO A 181 -21.14 1.28 -0.52
CA PRO A 181 -21.54 1.85 0.76
C PRO A 181 -23.03 2.21 0.78
N PHE A 182 -23.68 2.01 1.93
CA PHE A 182 -25.07 2.43 2.12
C PHE A 182 -25.27 3.90 1.72
N GLY A 183 -26.26 4.17 0.87
CA GLY A 183 -26.60 5.52 0.41
C GLY A 183 -25.86 6.00 -0.85
N GLN A 184 -24.97 5.20 -1.44
CA GLN A 184 -24.18 5.59 -2.63
C GLN A 184 -24.56 4.80 -3.91
N GLY A 185 -25.67 4.06 -3.89
CA GLY A 185 -26.07 3.12 -4.95
C GLY A 185 -27.07 3.62 -5.99
N PHE A 186 -27.17 4.93 -6.26
CA PHE A 186 -28.09 5.42 -7.28
C PHE A 186 -27.51 5.17 -8.69
N SER A 187 -28.05 4.18 -9.38
CA SER A 187 -27.92 4.04 -10.84
C SER A 187 -28.95 4.94 -11.51
N LEU A 188 -28.51 5.96 -12.26
CA LEU A 188 -29.36 6.68 -13.19
C LEU A 188 -29.64 5.77 -14.39
N ALA A 189 -30.72 4.99 -14.32
CA ALA A 189 -31.27 4.36 -15.51
C ALA A 189 -31.90 5.45 -16.38
N ALA A 190 -31.20 5.87 -17.43
CA ALA A 190 -31.80 6.70 -18.48
C ALA A 190 -32.82 5.83 -19.24
N PHE A 191 -34.09 5.97 -18.90
CA PHE A 191 -35.17 5.46 -19.73
C PHE A 191 -35.31 6.39 -20.94
N TYR A 192 -34.87 5.93 -22.11
CA TYR A 192 -35.29 6.53 -23.37
C TYR A 192 -36.75 6.10 -23.60
N THR A 193 -37.68 7.03 -23.46
CA THR A 193 -39.05 6.93 -23.98
C THR A 193 -39.10 7.38 -25.43
#